data_AF-A0A1V1HZF5-F1
#
_entry.id   AF-A0A1V1HZF5-F1
#
_cell.length_a   1.000
_cell.length_b   1.000
_cell.length_c   1.000
_cell.angle_alpha   90.00
_cell.angle_beta   90.00
_cell.angle_gamma   90.00
#
_symmetry.space_group_name_H-M   'P 1'
#
loop_
_entity.id
_entity.type
_entity.pdbx_description
1 polymer ?
#
loop_
_entity_poly.entity_id
_entity_poly.type
_entity_poly.pdbx_seq_one_letter_code
_entity_poly.pdbx_strand_id
1 'polypeptide(L)' 'MECLRCNTELKFLKEYRFDSQDNNRGILKSLFDVEEHLIFKVYVCPECKHSEFVYNGSHTWIDC' A
#
# COMPACT_ATOMS: atom_id res chain seq x y z
N MET A 1 -13.94 2.09 -9.49
CA MET A 1 -13.77 0.78 -8.82
C MET A 1 -15.06 0.51 -8.07
N GLU A 2 -15.65 -0.67 -8.21
CA GLU A 2 -16.94 -1.01 -7.60
C GLU A 2 -16.73 -1.81 -6.33
N CYS A 3 -17.58 -1.60 -5.33
CA CYS A 3 -17.50 -2.32 -4.07
C CYS A 3 -17.86 -3.79 -4.30
N LEU A 4 -16.98 -4.70 -3.86
CA LEU A 4 -17.17 -6.14 -4.04
C LEU A 4 -18.40 -6.72 -3.31
N ARG A 5 -19.01 -5.95 -2.40
CA ARG A 5 -20.19 -6.38 -1.63
C ARG A 5 -21.53 -5.94 -2.21
N CYS A 6 -21.58 -4.73 -2.77
CA CYS A 6 -22.85 -4.10 -3.17
C CYS A 6 -22.79 -3.44 -4.55
N ASN A 7 -21.68 -3.61 -5.28
CA ASN A 7 -21.41 -3.02 -6.60
C ASN A 7 -21.47 -1.48 -6.67
N THR A 8 -21.68 -0.78 -5.55
CA THR A 8 -21.65 0.68 -5.50
C THR A 8 -20.24 1.20 -5.77
N GLU A 9 -20.12 2.31 -6.49
CA GLU A 9 -18.84 2.99 -6.72
C GLU A 9 -18.13 3.33 -5.39
N LEU A 10 -16.89 2.87 -5.27
CA LEU A 10 -16.03 3.15 -4.13
C LEU A 10 -15.46 4.57 -4.22
N LYS A 11 -15.44 5.29 -3.09
CA LYS A 11 -14.84 6.62 -3.00
C LYS A 11 -13.44 6.54 -2.40
N PHE A 12 -12.50 7.27 -2.97
CA PHE A 12 -11.16 7.39 -2.39
C PHE A 12 -11.26 8.03 -1.00
N LEU A 13 -10.62 7.39 -0.01
CA LEU A 13 -10.53 7.92 1.35
C LEU A 13 -9.15 8.52 1.60
N LYS A 14 -8.10 7.70 1.49
CA LYS A 14 -6.74 8.09 1.90
C LYS A 14 -5.68 7.15 1.30
N GLU A 15 -4.48 7.67 1.12
CA GLU A 15 -3.27 6.90 0.84
C GLU A 15 -2.50 6.63 2.15
N TYR A 16 -2.08 5.40 2.35
CA TYR A 16 -1.19 4.96 3.40
C TYR A 16 0.16 4.58 2.81
N ARG A 17 1.22 5.00 3.49
CA ARG A 17 2.61 4.64 3.19
C ARG A 17 3.13 3.88 4.39
N PHE A 18 3.61 2.67 4.15
CA PHE A 18 4.22 1.84 5.18
C PHE A 18 5.69 1.67 4.86
N ASP A 19 6.53 2.03 5.80
CA ASP A 19 7.96 1.75 5.73
C ASP A 19 8.14 0.26 6.00
N SER A 20 8.62 -0.51 5.03
CA SER A 20 8.94 -1.92 5.27
C SER A 20 10.21 -1.97 6.13
N GLN A 21 10.05 -2.10 7.45
CA GLN A 21 11.15 -2.60 8.29
C GLN A 21 11.26 -4.10 8.04
N ASP A 22 12.08 -4.45 7.04
CA ASP A 22 12.33 -5.83 6.64
C ASP A 22 12.99 -6.60 7.79
N ASN A 23 12.20 -7.39 8.53
CA ASN A 23 12.68 -8.29 9.59
C ASN A 23 13.28 -9.59 9.01
N ASN A 24 13.43 -9.70 7.68
CA ASN A 24 13.96 -10.87 7.01
C ASN A 24 15.30 -10.53 6.31
N ARG A 25 16.32 -10.34 7.14
CA ARG A 25 17.73 -10.12 6.76
C ARG A 25 18.25 -11.23 5.84
N GLY A 26 18.32 -10.94 4.54
CA GLY A 26 19.11 -11.70 3.57
C GLY A 26 20.50 -11.06 3.37
N ILE A 27 21.55 -11.89 3.43
CA ILE A 27 22.98 -11.54 3.40
C ILE A 27 23.41 -10.71 2.16
N LEU A 28 22.57 -10.59 1.13
CA LEU A 28 22.84 -9.85 -0.11
C LEU A 28 22.33 -8.41 -0.14
N LYS A 29 21.52 -7.96 0.84
CA LYS A 29 21.00 -6.56 0.89
C LYS A 29 21.88 -5.60 1.72
N SER A 30 22.95 -6.06 2.37
CA SER A 30 23.80 -5.19 3.23
C SER A 30 24.75 -4.25 2.48
N LEU A 31 24.68 -4.20 1.15
CA LEU A 31 25.51 -3.32 0.32
C LEU A 31 24.70 -2.16 -0.29
N PHE A 32 23.37 -2.20 -0.18
CA PHE A 32 22.47 -1.15 -0.66
C PHE A 32 21.31 -1.03 0.32
N ASP A 33 21.27 0.08 1.09
CA ASP A 33 20.13 0.44 1.96
C ASP A 33 18.92 0.76 1.09
N VAL A 34 18.22 -0.28 0.61
CA VAL A 34 16.98 -0.13 -0.16
C VAL A 34 15.82 -0.14 0.84
N GLU A 35 15.43 1.05 1.31
CA GLU A 35 14.17 1.24 2.03
C GLU A 35 13.01 1.12 1.03
N GLU A 36 12.28 0.01 1.09
CA GLU A 36 11.04 -0.19 0.33
C GLU A 36 9.86 0.41 1.10
N HIS A 37 9.24 1.46 0.55
CA HIS A 37 7.99 2.02 1.07
C HIS A 37 6.80 1.43 0.30
N LEU A 38 5.93 0.68 0.97
CA LEU A 38 4.71 0.13 0.38
C LEU A 38 3.59 1.18 0.40
N ILE A 39 2.97 1.43 -0.76
CA ILE A 39 1.89 2.40 -0.91
C ILE A 39 0.56 1.67 -1.10
N PHE A 40 -0.40 1.94 -0.21
CA PHE A 40 -1.76 1.44 -0.30
C PHE A 40 -2.74 2.58 -0.40
N LYS A 41 -3.65 2.52 -1.37
CA LYS A 41 -4.79 3.43 -1.45
C LYS A 41 -6.01 2.76 -0.85
N VAL A 42 -6.69 3.46 0.05
CA VAL A 42 -7.90 2.99 0.70
C VAL A 42 -9.10 3.66 0.06
N TYR A 43 -10.04 2.84 -0.35
CA TYR A 43 -11.32 3.26 -0.89
C TYR A 43 -12.43 2.77 0.03
N VAL A 44 -13.49 3.56 0.17
CA VAL A 44 -14.63 3.24 1.04
C VAL A 44 -15.92 3.29 0.24
N CYS A 45 -16.74 2.26 0.40
CA CYS A 45 -18.09 2.23 -0.13
C CYS A 45 -18.97 3.21 0.66
N PRO A 46 -19.61 4.19 0.00
CA PRO A 46 -20.48 5.15 0.70
C PRO A 46 -21.74 4.49 1.28
N GLU A 47 -22.18 3.35 0.74
CA GLU A 47 -23.39 2.66 1.18
C GLU A 47 -23.12 1.65 2.29
N CYS A 48 -22.36 0.59 2.02
CA CYS A 48 -22.13 -0.48 3.00
C CYS A 48 -20.96 -0.21 3.96
N LYS A 49 -20.27 0.93 3.82
CA LYS A 49 -19.10 1.33 4.63
C LYS A 49 -17.93 0.34 4.60
N HIS A 50 -17.90 -0.55 3.62
CA HIS A 50 -16.78 -1.46 3.42
C HIS A 50 -15.57 -0.70 2.88
N SER A 51 -14.39 -0.98 3.44
CA SER A 51 -13.13 -0.39 3.02
C SER A 51 -12.32 -1.42 2.24
N GLU A 52 -11.80 -1.01 1.09
CA GLU A 52 -10.97 -1.82 0.21
C GLU A 52 -9.57 -1.20 0.11
N PHE A 53 -8.55 -2.04 0.32
CA PHE A 53 -7.15 -1.66 0.28
C PHE A 53 -6.55 -2.08 -1.05
N VAL A 54 -6.08 -1.12 -1.82
CA VAL A 54 -5.54 -1.34 -3.16
C VAL A 54 -4.06 -1.03 -3.13
N TYR A 55 -3.24 -2.04 -3.39
CA TYR A 55 -1.80 -1.87 -3.54
C TYR A 55 -1.52 -1.00 -4.77
N ASN A 56 -0.82 0.12 -4.56
CA ASN A 56 -0.57 1.11 -5.59
C ASN A 56 0.91 1.13 -6.04
N GLY A 57 1.77 0.32 -5.43
CA GLY A 57 3.19 0.19 -5.77
C GLY A 57 4.11 0.26 -4.55
N SER A 58 5.40 0.06 -4.78
CA SER A 58 6.47 0.33 -3.82
C SER A 58 7.37 1.45 -4.36
N HIS A 59 7.81 2.33 -3.48
CA HIS A 59 8.89 3.27 -3.78
C HIS A 59 10.16 2.74 -3.12
N THR A 60 11.17 2.42 -3.92
CA THR A 60 12.54 2.21 -3.47
C THR A 60 13.27 3.54 -3.55
N TRP A 61 13.58 4.14 -2.40
CA TRP A 61 14.57 5.21 -2.37
C TRP A 61 15.95 4.55 -2.32
N ILE A 62 16.84 4.96 -3.23
CA ILE A 62 18.26 4.64 -3.15
C ILE A 62 18.89 5.91 -2.59
N ASP A 63 19.27 5.89 -1.31
CA ASP A 63 20.14 6.93 -0.77
C ASP A 63 21.54 6.69 -1.37
N CYS A 64 21.98 7.62 -2.22
CA CYS A 64 23.33 7.68 -2.80
C CYS A 64 24.30 8.42 -1.86
#